data_AF-A0A1Y1XG54-F1
#
_entry.id   AF-A0A1Y1XG54-F1
#
_cell.length_a   1.000
_cell.length_b   1.000
_cell.length_c   1.000
_cell.angle_alpha   90.00
_cell.angle_beta   90.00
_cell.angle_gamma   90.00
#
_symmetry.space_group_name_H-M   'P 1'
#
loop_
_entity.id
_entity.type
_entity.pdbx_description
1 polymer ?
#
loop_
_entity_poly.entity_id
_entity_poly.type
_entity_poly.pdbx_seq_one_letter_code
_entity_poly.pdbx_strand_id
1 'polypeptide(L)' 'TGLSCTKHRIFLATLIISQKYTQDVPYRNLDWSYITPFSLEDINLMERQLLYKLNYDLQFSENEV' A
#
# COMPACT_ATOMS: atom_id res chain seq x y z
N THR A 1 13.09 16.44 10.31
CA THR A 1 11.72 16.18 10.81
C THR A 1 11.46 14.69 10.72
N GLY A 2 11.17 14.04 11.85
CA GLY A 2 11.33 12.59 12.00
C GLY A 2 10.30 11.74 11.25
N LEU A 3 10.73 10.54 10.83
CA LEU A 3 9.86 9.45 10.37
C LEU A 3 8.85 9.11 11.46
N SER A 4 7.66 9.70 11.41
CA SER A 4 6.51 9.19 12.16
C SER A 4 6.05 7.89 11.48
N CYS A 5 6.80 6.81 11.72
CA CYS A 5 6.79 5.58 10.93
C CYS A 5 5.38 5.03 10.71
N THR A 6 4.52 5.00 11.72
CA THR A 6 3.20 4.35 11.59
C THR A 6 2.30 4.98 10.54
N LYS A 7 2.19 6.32 10.51
CA LYS A 7 1.31 7.03 9.56
C LYS A 7 1.82 6.89 8.13
N HIS A 8 3.14 7.04 7.93
CA HIS A 8 3.77 6.91 6.62
C HIS A 8 3.66 5.49 6.07
N ARG A 9 3.82 4.47 6.92
CA ARG A 9 3.67 3.07 6.55
C ARG A 9 2.24 2.73 6.13
N ILE A 10 1.24 3.17 6.90
CA ILE A 10 -0.17 2.98 6.54
C ILE A 10 -0.49 3.69 5.23
N PHE A 11 -0.11 4.96 5.10
CA PHE A 11 -0.33 5.73 3.86
C PHE A 11 0.29 5.06 2.64
N LEU A 12 1.56 4.64 2.73
CA LEU A 12 2.24 3.95 1.63
C LEU A 12 1.58 2.61 1.29
N ALA A 13 1.18 1.81 2.29
CA ALA A 13 0.45 0.57 2.05
C ALA A 13 -0.88 0.81 1.34
N THR A 14 -1.66 1.81 1.77
CA THR A 14 -2.92 2.19 1.13
C THR A 14 -2.69 2.64 -0.32
N LEU A 15 -1.66 3.45 -0.57
CA LEU A 15 -1.31 3.92 -1.91
C LEU A 15 -0.95 2.75 -2.83
N ILE A 16 -0.08 1.83 -2.36
CA ILE A 16 0.34 0.65 -3.13
C ILE A 16 -0.87 -0.23 -3.48
N ILE A 17 -1.74 -0.52 -2.50
CA ILE A 17 -2.93 -1.35 -2.71
C ILE A 17 -3.89 -0.69 -3.70
N SER A 18 -4.19 0.61 -3.51
CA SER A 18 -5.07 1.36 -4.41
C SER A 18 -4.54 1.37 -5.85
N GLN A 19 -3.24 1.60 -6.00
CA GLN A 19 -2.56 1.65 -7.29
C GLN A 19 -2.59 0.28 -8.00
N LYS A 20 -2.36 -0.82 -7.27
CA LYS A 20 -2.50 -2.19 -7.79
C LYS A 20 -3.92 -2.60 -8.11
N TYR A 21 -4.90 -2.09 -7.39
CA TYR A 21 -6.31 -2.44 -7.58
C TYR A 21 -6.95 -1.70 -8.77
N THR A 22 -6.49 -0.47 -9.05
CA THR A 22 -7.13 0.42 -10.03
C THR A 22 -6.42 0.50 -11.38
N GLN A 23 -5.14 0.17 -11.45
CA GLN A 23 -4.34 0.32 -12.66
C GLN A 23 -4.01 -1.03 -13.30
N ASP A 24 -4.10 -1.11 -14.63
CA ASP A 24 -3.79 -2.32 -15.39
C ASP A 24 -2.30 -2.72 -15.31
N VAL A 25 -1.41 -1.74 -15.16
CA VAL A 25 0.04 -1.95 -15.09
C VAL A 25 0.62 -1.26 -13.86
N PRO A 26 0.60 -1.92 -12.70
CA PRO A 26 1.09 -1.30 -11.50
C PRO A 26 2.60 -1.47 -11.27
N TYR A 27 3.21 -0.54 -10.52
CA TYR A 27 4.57 -0.72 -10.00
C TYR A 27 4.65 -1.92 -9.05
N ARG A 28 5.74 -2.68 -9.12
CA ARG A 28 5.97 -3.80 -8.21
C ARG A 28 6.50 -3.27 -6.88
N ASN A 29 6.36 -4.05 -5.82
CA ASN A 29 6.89 -3.67 -4.49
C ASN A 29 8.40 -3.43 -4.51
N LEU A 30 9.14 -4.12 -5.40
CA LEU A 30 10.56 -3.87 -5.62
C LEU A 30 10.81 -2.44 -6.12
N ASP A 31 10.00 -1.96 -7.06
CA ASP A 31 10.13 -0.61 -7.61
C ASP A 31 9.87 0.45 -6.52
N TRP A 32 8.86 0.22 -5.66
CA TRP A 32 8.59 1.05 -4.49
C TRP A 32 9.75 1.08 -3.48
N SER A 33 10.51 0.00 -3.34
CA SER A 33 11.67 -0.05 -2.43
C SER A 33 12.84 0.83 -2.88
N TYR A 34 12.92 1.17 -4.17
CA TYR A 34 13.95 2.08 -4.69
C TYR A 34 13.62 3.56 -4.48
N ILE A 35 12.34 3.90 -4.33
CA ILE A 35 11.86 5.30 -4.27
C ILE A 35 11.32 5.70 -2.90
N THR A 36 11.32 4.80 -1.92
CA THR A 36 10.87 5.05 -0.55
C THR A 36 11.96 4.65 0.45
N PRO A 37 11.93 5.14 1.70
CA PRO A 37 12.90 4.76 2.71
C PRO A 37 12.67 3.35 3.31
N PHE A 38 11.79 2.53 2.71
CA PHE A 38 11.42 1.21 3.23
C PHE A 38 12.06 0.09 2.40
N SER A 39 12.51 -0.97 3.07
CA SER A 39 12.99 -2.17 2.39
C SER A 39 11.86 -2.88 1.64
N LEU A 40 12.21 -3.75 0.69
CA LEU A 40 11.23 -4.61 0.03
C LEU A 40 10.46 -5.48 1.04
N GLU A 41 11.13 -6.00 2.06
CA GLU A 41 10.50 -6.80 3.11
C GLU A 41 9.48 -5.98 3.91
N ASP A 42 9.84 -4.75 4.30
CA ASP A 42 8.94 -3.81 4.95
C ASP A 42 7.71 -3.54 4.09
N ILE A 43 7.90 -3.26 2.80
CA ILE A 43 6.80 -2.98 1.86
C ILE A 43 5.86 -4.17 1.73
N ASN A 44 6.42 -5.37 1.55
CA ASN A 44 5.64 -6.60 1.49
C ASN A 44 4.86 -6.84 2.79
N LEU A 45 5.47 -6.59 3.94
CA LEU A 45 4.81 -6.74 5.24
C LEU A 45 3.68 -5.73 5.42
N MET A 46 3.91 -4.46 5.10
CA MET A 46 2.93 -3.38 5.20
C MET A 46 1.70 -3.64 4.33
N GLU A 47 1.91 -4.02 3.07
CA GLU A 47 0.83 -4.38 2.15
C GLU A 47 0.00 -5.55 2.69
N ARG A 48 0.67 -6.66 3.06
CA ARG A 48 -0.02 -7.85 3.59
C ARG A 48 -0.78 -7.57 4.87
N GLN A 49 -0.20 -6.81 5.80
CA GLN A 49 -0.84 -6.45 7.05
C GLN A 49 -2.09 -5.60 6.83
N LEU A 50 -2.05 -4.66 5.88
CA LEU A 50 -3.21 -3.83 5.56
C LEU A 50 -4.31 -4.63 4.86
N LEU A 51 -3.97 -5.46 3.87
CA LEU A 51 -4.93 -6.36 3.21
C LEU A 51 -5.61 -7.30 4.21
N TYR A 52 -4.84 -7.86 5.15
CA TYR A 52 -5.39 -8.70 6.21
C TYR A 52 -6.35 -7.92 7.12
N LYS A 53 -6.02 -6.68 7.48
CA LYS A 53 -6.91 -5.82 8.29
C LYS A 53 -8.21 -5.46 7.56
N LEU A 54 -8.16 -5.33 6.24
CA LEU A 54 -9.33 -5.07 5.40
C LEU A 54 -10.11 -6.34 5.04
N ASN A 55 -9.68 -7.52 5.49
CA ASN A 55 -10.23 -8.81 5.05
C ASN A 55 -10.27 -8.96 3.52
N TYR A 56 -9.34 -8.32 2.81
CA TYR A 56 -9.31 -8.25 1.33
C TYR A 56 -10.58 -7.63 0.70
N ASP A 57 -11.41 -6.95 1.48
CA ASP A 57 -12.56 -6.21 0.97
C ASP A 57 -12.10 -4.84 0.45
N LEU A 58 -11.83 -4.79 -0.85
CA LEU A 58 -11.35 -3.60 -1.57
C LEU A 58 -12.40 -3.07 -2.56
N GLN A 59 -13.58 -3.67 -2.58
CA GLN A 59 -14.63 -3.30 -3.51
C GLN A 59 -15.18 -1.93 -3.14
N PHE A 60 -15.48 -1.13 -4.15
CA PHE A 60 -16.21 0.12 -4.01
C PHE A 60 -17.30 0.14 -5.08
N SER A 61 -18.47 0.64 -4.70
CA SER A 61 -19.59 0.84 -5.61
C SER A 61 -19.75 2.31 -5.95
N GLU A 62 -20.32 2.62 -7.11
CA GLU A 62 -20.59 4.00 -7.53
C GLU A 62 -21.52 4.74 -6.56
N ASN A 63 -22.29 4.03 -5.73
CA ASN A 63 -23.18 4.61 -4.72
C ASN A 63 -22.45 5.07 -3.45
N GLU A 64 -21.16 4.73 -3.30
CA GLU A 64 -20.35 5.03 -2.10
C GLU A 64 -19.36 6.20 -2.33
N VAL A 65 -19.34 6.77 -3.54
CA VAL A 65 -18.46 7.88 -3.96
C VAL A 65 -19.23 9.19 -3.98
#